data_AF-A0A1F5AC46-F1
#
_entry.id   AF-A0A1F5AC46-F1
#
_cell.length_a   1.000
_cell.length_b   1.000
_cell.length_c   1.000
_cell.angle_alpha   90.00
_cell.angle_beta   90.00
_cell.angle_gamma   90.00
#
_symmetry.space_group_name_H-M   'P 1'
#
loop_
_entity.id
_entity.type
_entity.pdbx_description
1 polymer ?
#
loop_
_entity_poly.entity_id
_entity_poly.type
_entity_poly.pdbx_seq_one_letter_code
_entity_poly.pdbx_strand_id
1 'polypeptide(L)'
;MAAGVGLYFAGRVLGGELDVRASLTTLGALLFWCGAYLVIYGKNGSRRAFFPLAFFLFAVPIPALFIEKIIAVLVVGSAYMTRLLFVVFRVPFVQDGPVFYLPGLAIEVAQQCSGIRSSLALLITTVLAGHIFLRRFQSQALLALAVFPVALFKNAIRIITLYLLSYFVDMRIIMGGFLHKSGGFVFFGLGLVVLGSILWLLREGERRDSGLKAALDASKIKKIN
;
A
#
# COMPACT_ATOMS: atom_id res chain seq x y z
N MET A 1 -3.14 28.20 -5.71
CA MET A 1 -1.96 28.70 -6.45
C MET A 1 -0.97 29.39 -5.53
N ALA A 2 -1.34 30.48 -4.82
CA ALA A 2 -0.45 31.20 -3.91
C ALA A 2 0.24 30.30 -2.87
N ALA A 3 -0.49 29.39 -2.22
CA ALA A 3 0.09 28.41 -1.30
C ALA A 3 1.11 27.47 -1.95
N GLY A 4 0.88 27.06 -3.21
CA GLY A 4 1.81 26.19 -3.96
C GLY A 4 3.08 26.91 -4.37
N VAL A 5 2.98 28.17 -4.82
CA VAL A 5 4.14 29.04 -5.10
C VAL A 5 4.94 29.27 -3.81
N GLY A 6 4.25 29.61 -2.70
CA GLY A 6 4.88 29.80 -1.40
C GLY A 6 5.64 28.57 -0.93
N LEU A 7 5.04 27.38 -1.01
CA LEU A 7 5.70 26.11 -0.67
C LEU A 7 6.86 25.75 -1.59
N TYR A 8 6.75 26.01 -2.89
CA TYR A 8 7.82 25.77 -3.86
C TYR A 8 9.04 26.66 -3.58
N PHE A 9 8.83 27.95 -3.37
CA PHE A 9 9.90 28.89 -3.02
C PHE A 9 10.45 28.62 -1.62
N ALA A 10 9.60 28.30 -0.64
CA ALA A 10 10.02 27.89 0.69
C ALA A 10 10.94 26.66 0.62
N GLY A 11 10.60 25.62 -0.16
CA GLY A 11 11.45 24.44 -0.34
C GLY A 11 12.81 24.75 -1.02
N ARG A 12 12.88 25.79 -1.85
CA ARG A 12 14.13 26.26 -2.48
C ARG A 12 14.97 27.14 -1.55
N VAL A 13 14.33 27.97 -0.72
CA VAL A 13 14.96 29.00 0.11
C VAL A 13 15.33 28.49 1.51
N LEU A 14 14.47 27.70 2.15
CA LEU A 14 14.64 27.27 3.56
C LEU A 14 15.89 26.44 3.79
N GLY A 15 16.46 25.86 2.75
CA GLY A 15 17.71 25.13 2.84
C GLY A 15 17.63 23.92 3.79
N GLY A 16 17.56 22.70 3.25
CA GLY A 16 17.49 21.48 4.06
C GLY A 16 18.04 20.29 3.28
N GLU A 17 17.95 19.11 3.88
CA GLU A 17 18.32 17.85 3.24
C GLU A 17 17.61 17.68 1.90
N LEU A 18 18.30 17.05 0.94
CA LEU A 18 17.83 16.89 -0.44
C LEU A 18 16.41 16.28 -0.51
N ASP A 19 16.10 15.37 0.41
CA ASP A 19 14.82 14.66 0.46
C ASP A 19 13.65 15.57 0.91
N VAL A 20 13.90 16.43 1.90
CA VAL A 20 12.92 17.42 2.37
C VAL A 20 12.67 18.48 1.31
N ARG A 21 13.73 18.94 0.61
CA ARG A 21 13.61 19.88 -0.51
C ARG A 21 12.84 19.27 -1.68
N ALA A 22 13.12 18.02 -2.04
CA ALA A 22 12.40 17.32 -3.10
C ALA A 22 10.91 17.17 -2.76
N SER A 23 10.59 16.80 -1.51
CA SER A 23 9.21 16.67 -1.02
C SER A 23 8.46 18.01 -1.05
N LEU A 24 9.07 19.08 -0.55
CA LEU A 24 8.45 20.42 -0.52
C LEU A 24 8.24 21.02 -1.92
N THR A 25 9.22 20.86 -2.82
CA THR A 25 9.12 21.41 -4.17
C THR A 25 8.11 20.68 -5.03
N THR A 26 8.06 19.35 -4.96
CA THR A 26 7.04 18.54 -5.66
C THR A 26 5.65 18.77 -5.10
N LEU A 27 5.48 18.85 -3.77
CA LEU A 27 4.21 19.22 -3.14
C LEU A 27 3.76 20.63 -3.54
N GLY A 28 4.68 21.60 -3.55
CA GLY A 28 4.41 22.98 -3.99
C GLY A 28 3.97 23.04 -5.45
N ALA A 29 4.65 22.30 -6.34
CA ALA A 29 4.26 22.17 -7.74
C ALA A 29 2.86 21.54 -7.88
N LEU A 30 2.57 20.45 -7.17
CA LEU A 30 1.24 19.84 -7.20
C LEU A 30 0.14 20.75 -6.68
N LEU A 31 0.37 21.47 -5.58
CA LEU A 31 -0.59 22.44 -5.04
C LEU A 31 -0.79 23.64 -5.98
N PHE A 32 0.25 24.01 -6.72
CA PHE A 32 0.13 25.00 -7.79
C PHE A 32 -0.79 24.47 -8.91
N TRP A 33 -0.54 23.25 -9.41
CA TRP A 33 -1.35 22.60 -10.43
C TRP A 33 -2.81 22.39 -9.99
N CYS A 34 -3.04 21.89 -8.77
CA CYS A 34 -4.38 21.75 -8.19
C CYS A 34 -5.08 23.11 -8.08
N GLY A 35 -4.34 24.15 -7.69
CA GLY A 35 -4.84 25.51 -7.62
C GLY A 35 -5.18 26.11 -8.99
N ALA A 36 -4.35 25.86 -10.00
CA ALA A 36 -4.59 26.31 -11.37
C ALA A 36 -5.85 25.64 -11.94
N TYR A 37 -6.00 24.33 -11.72
CA TYR A 37 -7.21 23.59 -12.09
C TYR A 37 -8.48 24.17 -11.45
N LEU A 38 -8.42 24.49 -10.16
CA LEU A 38 -9.53 25.11 -9.43
C LEU A 38 -9.94 26.47 -9.98
N VAL A 39 -8.97 27.29 -10.40
CA VAL A 39 -9.22 28.63 -10.97
C VAL A 39 -9.86 28.52 -12.36
N ILE A 40 -9.39 27.58 -13.20
CA ILE A 40 -9.87 27.42 -14.57
C ILE A 40 -11.27 26.78 -14.62
N TYR A 41 -11.50 25.72 -13.83
CA TYR A 41 -12.73 24.91 -13.91
C TYR A 41 -13.75 25.22 -12.80
N GLY A 42 -13.42 26.13 -11.89
CA GLY A 42 -14.26 26.52 -10.77
C GLY A 42 -14.54 25.41 -9.76
N LYS A 43 -15.28 25.76 -8.71
CA LYS A 43 -15.59 24.86 -7.58
C LYS A 43 -16.46 23.65 -7.97
N ASN A 44 -17.28 23.80 -9.01
CA ASN A 44 -18.19 22.75 -9.49
C ASN A 44 -17.48 21.68 -10.33
N GLY A 45 -16.46 22.05 -11.12
CA GLY A 45 -15.62 21.07 -11.84
C GLY A 45 -14.69 20.29 -10.91
N SER A 46 -14.24 20.92 -9.82
CA SER A 46 -13.30 20.33 -8.85
C SER A 46 -13.80 19.06 -8.17
N ARG A 47 -15.10 18.92 -7.90
CA ARG A 47 -15.65 17.72 -7.26
C ARG A 47 -15.41 16.45 -8.08
N ARG A 48 -15.39 16.56 -9.42
CA ARG A 48 -15.13 15.41 -10.31
C ARG A 48 -13.64 15.09 -10.44
N ALA A 49 -12.78 16.08 -10.26
CA ALA A 49 -11.32 15.93 -10.33
C ALA A 49 -10.66 15.67 -8.97
N PHE A 50 -11.41 15.62 -7.87
CA PHE A 50 -10.86 15.42 -6.54
C PHE A 50 -10.04 14.13 -6.43
N PHE A 51 -10.55 13.01 -6.97
CA PHE A 51 -9.81 11.74 -6.93
C PHE A 51 -8.50 11.78 -7.74
N PRO A 52 -8.48 12.18 -9.02
CA PRO A 52 -7.22 12.34 -9.76
C PRO A 52 -6.21 13.27 -9.07
N LEU A 53 -6.66 14.40 -8.53
CA LEU A 53 -5.79 15.36 -7.84
C LEU A 53 -5.23 14.78 -6.53
N ALA A 54 -6.07 14.08 -5.75
CA ALA A 54 -5.63 13.37 -4.54
C ALA A 54 -4.70 12.20 -4.87
N PHE A 55 -4.95 11.47 -5.96
CA PHE A 55 -4.11 10.36 -6.41
C PHE A 55 -2.71 10.84 -6.80
N PHE A 56 -2.58 12.04 -7.38
CA PHE A 56 -1.30 12.67 -7.67
C PHE A 56 -0.45 12.94 -6.41
N LEU A 57 -1.03 12.99 -5.21
CA LEU A 57 -0.25 13.11 -3.97
C LEU A 57 0.64 11.89 -3.73
N PHE A 58 0.28 10.71 -4.24
CA PHE A 58 1.16 9.53 -4.17
C PHE A 58 2.44 9.68 -4.99
N ALA A 59 2.52 10.66 -5.91
CA ALA A 59 3.73 10.97 -6.65
C ALA A 59 4.71 11.86 -5.85
N VAL A 60 4.28 12.44 -4.73
CA VAL A 60 5.15 13.22 -3.84
C VAL A 60 6.07 12.24 -3.10
N PRO A 61 7.40 12.41 -3.17
CA PRO A 61 8.31 11.65 -2.32
C PRO A 61 7.95 11.90 -0.86
N ILE A 62 7.79 10.82 -0.11
CA ILE A 62 7.41 10.88 1.30
C ILE A 62 8.67 11.26 2.08
N PRO A 63 8.64 12.30 2.94
CA PRO A 63 9.81 12.70 3.71
C PRO A 63 10.34 11.55 4.58
N ALA A 64 11.66 11.47 4.74
CA ALA A 64 12.36 10.43 5.50
C ALA A 64 11.73 10.15 6.89
N LEU A 65 11.39 11.19 7.65
CA LEU A 65 10.76 11.09 8.96
C LEU A 65 9.46 10.27 8.99
N PHE A 66 8.67 10.33 7.91
CA PHE A 66 7.43 9.56 7.78
C PHE A 66 7.70 8.15 7.30
N ILE A 67 8.62 8.00 6.34
CA ILE A 67 9.05 6.70 5.84
C ILE A 67 9.60 5.83 6.97
N GLU A 68 10.45 6.36 7.84
CA GLU A 68 11.01 5.62 8.97
C GLU A 68 9.95 5.08 9.92
N LYS A 69 8.93 5.89 10.23
CA LYS A 69 7.78 5.45 11.06
C LYS A 69 6.98 4.34 10.39
N ILE A 70 6.72 4.48 9.09
CA ILE A 70 6.01 3.45 8.31
C ILE A 70 6.82 2.15 8.27
N ILE A 71 8.14 2.25 8.06
CA ILE A 71 9.04 1.10 8.08
C ILE A 71 9.02 0.43 9.45
N ALA A 72 9.07 1.19 10.55
CA ALA A 72 9.00 0.62 11.90
C ALA A 72 7.72 -0.19 12.12
N VAL A 73 6.56 0.35 11.73
CA VAL A 73 5.28 -0.35 11.81
C VAL A 73 5.28 -1.61 10.93
N LEU A 74 5.79 -1.52 9.69
CA LEU A 74 5.89 -2.65 8.78
C LEU A 74 6.82 -3.75 9.30
N VAL A 75 7.95 -3.38 9.93
CA VAL A 75 8.91 -4.31 10.53
C VAL A 75 8.26 -5.06 11.68
N VAL A 76 7.67 -4.35 12.64
CA VAL A 76 6.99 -4.95 13.80
C VAL A 76 5.85 -5.85 13.35
N GLY A 77 5.00 -5.36 12.43
CA GLY A 77 3.87 -6.14 11.90
C GLY A 77 4.31 -7.39 11.12
N SER A 78 5.37 -7.27 10.32
CA SER A 78 5.90 -8.40 9.54
C SER A 78 6.57 -9.43 10.46
N ALA A 79 7.30 -8.99 11.48
CA ALA A 79 7.89 -9.88 12.49
C ALA A 79 6.79 -10.66 13.23
N TYR A 80 5.71 -9.99 13.64
CA TYR A 80 4.56 -10.65 14.27
C TYR A 80 3.92 -11.71 13.36
N MET A 81 3.68 -11.38 12.08
CA MET A 81 3.12 -12.34 11.12
C MET A 81 4.07 -13.50 10.82
N THR A 82 5.38 -13.23 10.78
CA THR A 82 6.42 -14.25 10.59
C THR A 82 6.45 -15.22 11.78
N ARG A 83 6.39 -14.71 13.01
CA ARG A 83 6.27 -15.51 14.23
C ARG A 83 5.06 -16.44 14.16
N LEU A 84 3.89 -15.91 13.80
CA LEU A 84 2.66 -16.70 13.70
C LEU A 84 2.83 -17.85 12.70
N LEU A 85 3.37 -17.56 11.53
CA LEU A 85 3.63 -18.58 10.52
C LEU A 85 4.66 -19.62 10.98
N PHE A 86 5.75 -19.23 11.64
CA PHE A 86 6.70 -20.21 12.19
C PHE A 86 6.06 -21.14 13.23
N VAL A 87 5.17 -20.62 14.09
CA VAL A 87 4.40 -21.46 15.02
C VAL A 87 3.50 -22.43 14.26
N VAL A 88 2.79 -21.96 13.22
CA VAL A 88 1.92 -22.80 12.39
C VAL A 88 2.71 -23.90 11.67
N PHE A 89 3.88 -23.57 11.13
CA PHE A 89 4.76 -24.52 10.45
C PHE A 89 5.64 -25.36 11.41
N ARG A 90 5.50 -25.17 12.74
CA ARG A 90 6.29 -25.85 13.78
C ARG A 90 7.81 -25.73 13.60
N VAL A 91 8.26 -24.58 13.11
CA VAL A 91 9.69 -24.27 12.99
C VAL A 91 10.20 -23.85 14.38
N PRO A 92 11.28 -24.45 14.92
CA PRO A 92 11.86 -24.03 16.18
C PRO A 92 12.57 -22.68 16.01
N PHE A 93 12.20 -21.69 16.82
CA PHE A 93 12.84 -20.38 16.82
C PHE A 93 12.89 -19.78 18.23
N VAL A 94 13.88 -18.93 18.47
CA VAL A 94 13.92 -17.99 19.59
C VAL A 94 13.84 -16.59 18.99
N GLN A 95 12.97 -15.73 19.52
CA GLN A 95 12.80 -14.37 19.02
C GLN A 95 13.32 -13.37 20.03
N ASP A 96 14.17 -12.45 19.58
CA ASP A 96 14.58 -11.26 20.33
C ASP A 96 14.31 -10.02 19.47
N GLY A 97 13.25 -9.28 19.82
CA GLY A 97 12.78 -8.15 19.03
C GLY A 97 12.50 -8.51 17.55
N PRO A 98 13.14 -7.83 16.57
CA PRO A 98 13.00 -8.13 15.15
C PRO A 98 13.90 -9.29 14.67
N VAL A 99 14.71 -9.89 15.54
CA VAL A 99 15.64 -10.98 15.20
C VAL A 99 15.03 -12.33 15.58
N PHE A 100 15.10 -13.28 14.65
CA PHE A 100 14.72 -14.67 14.84
C PHE A 100 15.98 -15.54 14.79
N TYR A 101 16.25 -16.27 15.86
CA TYR A 101 17.31 -17.26 15.96
C TYR A 101 16.73 -18.63 15.65
N LEU A 102 17.20 -19.24 14.57
CA LEU A 102 16.83 -20.57 14.12
C LEU A 102 18.08 -21.48 14.16
N PRO A 103 17.91 -22.82 14.13
CA PRO A 103 19.04 -23.74 14.12
C PRO A 103 19.98 -23.46 12.93
N GLY A 104 21.18 -22.95 13.21
CA GLY A 104 22.21 -22.66 12.21
C GLY A 104 22.06 -21.33 11.46
N LEU A 105 21.05 -20.49 11.76
CA LEU A 105 20.86 -19.21 11.08
C LEU A 105 20.10 -18.19 11.95
N ALA A 106 20.56 -16.94 11.96
CA ALA A 106 19.82 -15.81 12.52
C ALA A 106 19.25 -14.95 11.39
N ILE A 107 17.98 -14.56 11.49
CA ILE A 107 17.29 -13.70 10.53
C ILE A 107 16.84 -12.44 11.24
N GLU A 108 17.34 -11.31 10.79
CA GLU A 108 16.88 -10.00 11.23
C GLU A 108 15.83 -9.46 10.24
N VAL A 109 14.65 -9.11 10.75
CA VAL A 109 13.65 -8.34 10.00
C VAL A 109 14.07 -6.87 10.00
N ALA A 110 15.09 -6.55 9.21
CA ALA A 110 15.62 -5.20 9.09
C ALA A 110 14.77 -4.34 8.13
N GLN A 111 15.09 -3.03 8.05
CA GLN A 111 14.42 -2.09 7.13
C GLN A 111 14.42 -2.57 5.67
N GLN A 112 15.48 -3.28 5.26
CA GLN A 112 15.63 -3.84 3.90
C GLN A 112 14.60 -4.95 3.60
N CYS A 113 14.10 -5.61 4.65
CA CYS A 113 13.08 -6.65 4.57
C CYS A 113 11.66 -6.10 4.71
N SER A 114 11.46 -4.80 5.01
CA SER A 114 10.12 -4.19 5.16
C SER A 114 9.27 -4.25 3.89
N GLY A 115 9.91 -4.37 2.73
CA GLY A 115 9.21 -4.44 1.45
C GLY A 115 8.47 -3.15 1.09
N ILE A 116 8.81 -2.01 1.70
CA ILE A 116 8.05 -0.75 1.62
C ILE A 116 7.73 -0.32 0.19
N ARG A 117 8.67 -0.43 -0.76
CA ARG A 117 8.44 -0.09 -2.17
C ARG A 117 7.34 -0.95 -2.82
N SER A 118 7.36 -2.25 -2.56
CA SER A 118 6.33 -3.19 -3.06
C SER A 118 4.98 -2.96 -2.38
N SER A 119 4.99 -2.66 -1.07
CA SER A 119 3.78 -2.34 -0.30
C SER A 119 3.14 -1.02 -0.77
N LEU A 120 3.94 0.00 -1.04
CA LEU A 120 3.47 1.28 -1.60
C LEU A 120 2.90 1.07 -3.01
N ALA A 121 3.58 0.30 -3.86
CA ALA A 121 3.07 -0.04 -5.19
C ALA A 121 1.72 -0.79 -5.10
N LEU A 122 1.57 -1.72 -4.15
CA LEU A 122 0.30 -2.41 -3.92
C LEU A 122 -0.79 -1.45 -3.46
N LEU A 123 -0.48 -0.53 -2.55
CA LEU A 123 -1.41 0.50 -2.09
C LEU A 123 -1.90 1.35 -3.25
N ILE A 124 -0.99 1.92 -4.04
CA ILE A 124 -1.31 2.78 -5.18
C ILE A 124 -2.17 2.03 -6.19
N THR A 125 -1.75 0.82 -6.57
CA THR A 125 -2.48 -0.01 -7.55
C THR A 125 -3.88 -0.37 -7.04
N THR A 126 -4.00 -0.69 -5.76
CA THR A 126 -5.27 -1.11 -5.16
C THR A 126 -6.24 0.05 -4.98
N VAL A 127 -5.76 1.23 -4.58
CA VAL A 127 -6.58 2.45 -4.50
C VAL A 127 -7.11 2.83 -5.89
N LEU A 128 -6.24 2.76 -6.91
CA LEU A 128 -6.65 3.01 -8.29
C LEU A 128 -7.68 1.99 -8.78
N ALA A 129 -7.43 0.70 -8.57
CA ALA A 129 -8.36 -0.36 -8.93
C ALA A 129 -9.70 -0.22 -8.20
N GLY A 130 -9.68 0.09 -6.90
CA GLY A 130 -10.89 0.33 -6.11
C GLY A 130 -11.72 1.46 -6.69
N HIS A 131 -11.10 2.58 -7.07
CA HIS A 131 -11.83 3.69 -7.69
C HIS A 131 -12.41 3.37 -9.06
N ILE A 132 -11.73 2.55 -9.87
CA ILE A 132 -12.20 2.16 -11.21
C ILE A 132 -13.34 1.13 -11.12
N PHE A 133 -13.24 0.15 -10.21
CA PHE A 133 -14.12 -1.01 -10.19
C PHE A 133 -15.24 -0.98 -9.14
N LEU A 134 -15.11 -0.19 -8.07
CA LEU A 134 -16.10 -0.08 -6.99
C LEU A 134 -16.82 1.27 -7.04
N ARG A 135 -18.14 1.25 -6.81
CA ARG A 135 -18.97 2.46 -6.84
C ARG A 135 -19.12 3.09 -5.46
N ARG A 136 -19.11 2.29 -4.39
CA ARG A 136 -19.34 2.77 -3.02
C ARG A 136 -18.02 3.14 -2.38
N PHE A 137 -17.96 4.35 -1.82
CA PHE A 137 -16.80 4.83 -1.06
C PHE A 137 -16.42 3.89 0.10
N GLN A 138 -17.40 3.27 0.75
CA GLN A 138 -17.15 2.32 1.83
C GLN A 138 -16.40 1.06 1.36
N SER A 139 -16.73 0.53 0.18
CA SER A 139 -16.01 -0.61 -0.39
C SER A 139 -14.59 -0.22 -0.81
N GLN A 140 -14.42 0.99 -1.35
CA GLN A 140 -13.09 1.53 -1.67
C GLN A 140 -12.23 1.69 -0.41
N ALA A 141 -12.80 2.24 0.66
CA ALA A 141 -12.11 2.41 1.94
C ALA A 141 -11.76 1.07 2.59
N LEU A 142 -12.67 0.09 2.55
CA LEU A 142 -12.42 -1.26 3.06
C LEU A 142 -11.31 -1.97 2.28
N LEU A 143 -11.30 -1.83 0.95
CA LEU A 143 -10.25 -2.38 0.11
C LEU A 143 -8.89 -1.71 0.39
N ALA A 144 -8.86 -0.39 0.55
CA ALA A 144 -7.65 0.34 0.92
C ALA A 144 -7.13 -0.09 2.30
N LEU A 145 -8.02 -0.31 3.27
CA LEU A 145 -7.67 -0.82 4.60
C LEU A 145 -7.10 -2.24 4.52
N ALA A 146 -7.63 -3.09 3.64
CA ALA A 146 -7.15 -4.46 3.42
C ALA A 146 -5.73 -4.53 2.86
N VAL A 147 -5.22 -3.46 2.23
CA VAL A 147 -3.83 -3.41 1.76
C VAL A 147 -2.84 -3.62 2.89
N PHE A 148 -3.08 -3.01 4.06
CA PHE A 148 -2.17 -3.09 5.20
C PHE A 148 -1.94 -4.53 5.69
N PRO A 149 -2.97 -5.31 6.09
CA PRO A 149 -2.78 -6.69 6.53
C PRO A 149 -2.24 -7.58 5.41
N VAL A 150 -2.67 -7.39 4.15
CA VAL A 150 -2.15 -8.16 3.01
C VAL A 150 -0.67 -7.87 2.79
N ALA A 151 -0.23 -6.62 2.91
CA ALA A 151 1.17 -6.24 2.79
C ALA A 151 2.04 -6.91 3.87
N LEU A 152 1.58 -6.92 5.13
CA LEU A 152 2.26 -7.61 6.23
C LEU A 152 2.36 -9.12 5.99
N PHE A 153 1.24 -9.75 5.62
CA PHE A 153 1.17 -11.19 5.36
C PHE A 153 2.07 -11.62 4.21
N LYS A 154 1.98 -10.92 3.07
CA LYS A 154 2.87 -11.11 1.90
C LYS A 154 4.34 -10.96 2.29
N ASN A 155 4.66 -9.99 3.14
CA ASN A 155 6.04 -9.77 3.58
C ASN A 155 6.53 -10.89 4.51
N ALA A 156 5.68 -11.41 5.39
CA ALA A 156 6.00 -12.57 6.21
C ALA A 156 6.27 -13.82 5.35
N ILE A 157 5.44 -14.07 4.33
CA ILE A 157 5.70 -15.15 3.35
C ILE A 157 7.06 -14.96 2.67
N ARG A 158 7.40 -13.74 2.26
CA ARG A 158 8.71 -13.44 1.68
C ARG A 158 9.85 -13.79 2.64
N ILE A 159 9.76 -13.38 3.90
CA ILE A 159 10.79 -13.66 4.91
C ILE A 159 10.98 -15.17 5.10
N ILE A 160 9.88 -15.92 5.22
CA ILE A 160 9.92 -17.37 5.39
C ILE A 160 10.43 -18.08 4.15
N THR A 161 10.04 -17.62 2.96
CA THR A 161 10.55 -18.18 1.71
C THR A 161 12.06 -17.98 1.61
N LEU A 162 12.56 -16.79 1.95
CA LEU A 162 13.99 -16.51 1.98
C LEU A 162 14.73 -17.36 3.02
N TYR A 163 14.12 -17.58 4.20
CA TYR A 163 14.64 -18.50 5.21
C TYR A 163 14.76 -19.93 4.65
N LEU A 164 13.64 -20.47 4.16
CA LEU A 164 13.56 -21.86 3.69
C LEU A 164 14.56 -22.10 2.55
N LEU A 165 14.67 -21.14 1.63
CA LEU A 165 15.61 -21.20 0.53
C LEU A 165 17.07 -21.12 1.01
N SER A 166 17.34 -20.30 2.03
CA SER A 166 18.67 -20.23 2.64
C SER A 166 19.05 -21.48 3.42
N TYR A 167 18.08 -22.17 4.03
CA TYR A 167 18.33 -23.35 4.86
C TYR A 167 18.46 -24.63 4.01
N PHE A 168 17.62 -24.80 2.99
CA PHE A 168 17.52 -26.06 2.23
C PHE A 168 18.28 -26.10 0.90
N VAL A 169 18.59 -24.95 0.28
CA VAL A 169 19.10 -24.95 -1.11
C VAL A 169 20.60 -24.65 -1.17
N ASP A 170 21.04 -23.41 -0.94
CA ASP A 170 22.47 -23.04 -0.88
C ASP A 170 22.61 -21.53 -0.54
N MET A 171 23.61 -21.14 0.26
CA MET A 171 23.89 -19.72 0.58
C MET A 171 24.23 -18.87 -0.66
N ARG A 172 24.60 -19.49 -1.78
CA ARG A 172 24.93 -18.81 -3.04
C ARG A 172 23.74 -18.11 -3.72
N ILE A 173 22.51 -18.53 -3.42
CA ILE A 173 21.31 -17.85 -3.93
C ILE A 173 21.20 -16.41 -3.37
N ILE A 174 21.73 -16.19 -2.17
CA ILE A 174 21.78 -14.88 -1.52
C ILE A 174 22.86 -13.97 -2.15
N MET A 175 23.94 -14.54 -2.71
CA MET A 175 25.04 -13.75 -3.29
C MET A 175 24.81 -13.27 -4.75
N GLY A 176 23.82 -13.80 -5.49
CA GLY A 176 23.65 -13.38 -6.89
C GLY A 176 22.45 -13.89 -7.67
N GLY A 177 21.54 -14.65 -7.05
CA GLY A 177 20.39 -15.23 -7.75
C GLY A 177 19.30 -14.21 -8.11
N PHE A 178 18.62 -14.42 -9.25
CA PHE A 178 17.52 -13.58 -9.79
C PHE A 178 16.42 -13.26 -8.75
N LEU A 179 16.22 -14.16 -7.77
CA LEU A 179 15.27 -14.01 -6.66
C LEU A 179 15.65 -12.94 -5.63
N HIS A 180 16.93 -12.60 -5.45
CA HIS A 180 17.34 -11.56 -4.49
C HIS A 180 17.17 -10.15 -5.06
N LYS A 181 17.50 -9.93 -6.35
CA LYS A 181 17.29 -8.63 -7.02
C LYS A 181 15.85 -8.40 -7.52
N SER A 182 15.15 -9.45 -7.97
CA SER A 182 13.81 -9.36 -8.58
C SER A 182 12.68 -10.09 -7.82
N GLY A 183 12.96 -10.73 -6.67
CA GLY A 183 11.93 -11.46 -5.91
C GLY A 183 10.76 -10.58 -5.46
N GLY A 184 10.96 -9.26 -5.35
CA GLY A 184 9.90 -8.30 -5.03
C GLY A 184 8.71 -8.38 -6.00
N PHE A 185 8.92 -8.70 -7.28
CA PHE A 185 7.85 -8.82 -8.27
C PHE A 185 6.96 -10.04 -8.05
N VAL A 186 7.53 -11.19 -7.66
CA VAL A 186 6.78 -12.42 -7.40
C VAL A 186 5.84 -12.22 -6.21
N PHE A 187 6.37 -11.71 -5.10
CA PHE A 187 5.54 -11.43 -3.92
C PHE A 187 4.54 -10.31 -4.18
N PHE A 188 4.88 -9.31 -5.01
CA PHE A 188 3.92 -8.29 -5.47
C PHE A 188 2.73 -8.93 -6.20
N GLY A 189 2.97 -9.87 -7.11
CA GLY A 189 1.92 -10.64 -7.78
C GLY A 189 1.01 -11.37 -6.79
N LEU A 190 1.57 -12.00 -5.76
CA LEU A 190 0.78 -12.64 -4.69
C LEU A 190 -0.14 -11.63 -3.99
N GLY A 191 0.39 -10.45 -3.65
CA GLY A 191 -0.42 -9.37 -3.05
C GLY A 191 -1.56 -8.91 -3.95
N LEU A 192 -1.32 -8.79 -5.27
CA LEU A 192 -2.34 -8.43 -6.25
C LEU A 192 -3.43 -9.49 -6.38
N VAL A 193 -3.09 -10.78 -6.34
CA VAL A 193 -4.09 -11.86 -6.40
C VAL A 193 -5.01 -11.80 -5.18
N VAL A 194 -4.46 -11.63 -3.98
CA VAL A 194 -5.24 -11.53 -2.75
C VAL A 194 -6.14 -10.28 -2.76
N LEU A 195 -5.59 -9.11 -3.07
CA LEU A 195 -6.36 -7.85 -3.11
C LEU A 195 -7.37 -7.83 -4.27
N GLY A 196 -7.03 -8.41 -5.42
CA GLY A 196 -7.93 -8.59 -6.56
C GLY A 196 -9.11 -9.50 -6.20
N SER A 197 -8.87 -10.55 -5.42
CA SER A 197 -9.93 -11.41 -4.90
C SER A 197 -10.86 -10.67 -3.96
N ILE A 198 -10.32 -9.85 -3.04
CA ILE A 198 -11.11 -8.99 -2.13
C ILE A 198 -11.92 -7.97 -2.94
N LEU A 199 -11.31 -7.32 -3.92
CA LEU A 199 -11.99 -6.37 -4.82
C LEU A 199 -13.13 -7.05 -5.59
N TRP A 200 -12.92 -8.26 -6.08
CA TRP A 200 -13.96 -9.04 -6.76
C TRP A 200 -15.14 -9.35 -5.83
N LEU A 201 -14.88 -9.80 -4.60
CA LEU A 201 -15.90 -10.06 -3.59
C LEU A 201 -16.70 -8.80 -3.23
N LEU A 202 -16.01 -7.66 -3.02
CA LEU A 202 -16.66 -6.39 -2.72
C LEU A 202 -17.53 -5.89 -3.88
N ARG A 203 -17.03 -6.05 -5.12
CA ARG A 203 -17.77 -5.67 -6.33
C ARG A 203 -19.04 -6.51 -6.48
N GLU A 204 -18.96 -7.81 -6.24
CA GLU A 204 -20.13 -8.69 -6.31
C GLU A 204 -21.14 -8.37 -5.20
N GLY A 205 -20.66 -8.02 -4.00
CA GLY A 205 -21.49 -7.51 -2.91
C GLY A 205 -22.30 -6.26 -3.31
N GLU A 206 -21.66 -5.27 -3.93
CA GLU A 206 -22.36 -4.06 -4.40
C GLU A 206 -23.43 -4.35 -5.47
N ARG A 207 -23.17 -5.32 -6.37
CA ARG A 207 -24.13 -5.72 -7.40
C ARG A 207 -25.37 -6.37 -6.79
N ARG A 208 -25.18 -7.25 -5.80
CA ARG A 208 -26.27 -7.92 -5.06
C ARG A 208 -27.12 -6.91 -4.28
N ASP A 209 -26.48 -6.00 -3.54
CA ASP A 209 -27.16 -4.95 -2.78
C ASP A 209 -28.02 -4.05 -3.68
N SER A 210 -27.50 -3.71 -4.87
CA SER A 210 -28.22 -2.88 -5.84
C SER A 210 -29.44 -3.61 -6.43
N GLY A 211 -29.31 -4.92 -6.73
CA GLY A 211 -30.42 -5.74 -7.22
C GLY A 211 -31.53 -5.93 -6.18
N LEU A 212 -31.15 -6.15 -4.92
CA LEU A 212 -32.12 -6.29 -3.82
C LEU A 212 -32.93 -5.02 -3.61
N LYS A 213 -32.29 -3.84 -3.63
CA LYS A 213 -32.98 -2.55 -3.53
C LYS A 213 -33.99 -2.35 -4.65
N ALA A 214 -33.59 -2.63 -5.90
CA ALA A 214 -34.48 -2.53 -7.05
C ALA A 214 -35.71 -3.46 -6.94
N ALA A 215 -35.54 -4.69 -6.44
CA ALA A 215 -36.63 -5.64 -6.25
C ALA A 215 -37.59 -5.20 -5.12
N LEU A 216 -37.08 -4.65 -4.02
CA LEU A 216 -37.90 -4.12 -2.92
C LEU A 216 -38.72 -2.91 -3.36
N ASP A 217 -38.12 -2.00 -4.13
CA ASP A 217 -38.81 -0.81 -4.66
C ASP A 217 -39.92 -1.22 -5.64
N ALA A 218 -39.68 -2.19 -6.52
CA ALA A 218 -40.69 -2.73 -7.44
C ALA A 218 -41.88 -3.39 -6.71
N SER A 219 -41.60 -4.14 -5.64
CA SER A 219 -42.63 -4.74 -4.79
C SER A 219 -43.48 -3.69 -4.07
N LYS A 220 -42.85 -2.59 -3.61
CA LYS A 220 -43.54 -1.50 -2.93
C LYS A 220 -44.49 -0.75 -3.88
N ILE A 221 -44.08 -0.52 -5.12
CA ILE A 221 -44.92 0.11 -6.15
C ILE A 221 -46.15 -0.75 -6.46
N LYS A 222 -45.99 -2.07 -6.56
CA LYS A 222 -47.10 -3.00 -6.82
C LYS A 222 -48.12 -3.08 -5.67
N LYS A 223 -47.74 -2.69 -4.46
CA LYS A 223 -48.62 -2.70 -3.28
C LYS A 223 -49.46 -1.42 -3.12
N ILE A 224 -49.15 -0.38 -3.89
CA ILE A 224 -49.81 0.94 -3.83
C ILE A 224 -50.87 1.09 -4.94
N ASN A 225 -50.73 0.34 -6.04
CA ASN A 225 -51.77 0.14 -7.08
C ASN A 225 -52.67 -1.04 -6.74
#